data_AF-A0A3D2GLT8-F1
#
_entry.id   AF-A0A3D2GLT8-F1
#
_cell.length_a   1.000
_cell.length_b   1.000
_cell.length_c   1.000
_cell.angle_alpha   90.00
_cell.angle_beta   90.00
_cell.angle_gamma   90.00
#
_symmetry.space_group_name_H-M   'P 1'
#
loop_
_entity.id
_entity.type
_entity.pdbx_description
1 polymer ?
#
loop_
_entity_poly.entity_id
_entity_poly.type
_entity_poly.pdbx_seq_one_letter_code
_entity_poly.pdbx_strand_id
1 'polypeptide(L)' 'MTDQPTFGFETRAVHAGAAPDPATGARVTPIVQSTAFVFEDSDDAAALFNLQK' A
#
# COMPACT_ATOMS: atom_id res chain seq x y z
N MET A 1 7.95 -5.71 18.88
CA MET A 1 7.42 -6.28 17.63
C MET A 1 6.62 -7.50 18.04
N THR A 2 5.30 -7.40 18.09
CA THR A 2 4.44 -8.50 18.53
C THR A 2 4.52 -9.63 17.50
N ASP A 3 4.73 -10.86 17.99
CA ASP A 3 4.85 -12.06 17.17
C ASP A 3 3.48 -12.38 16.57
N GLN A 4 3.20 -11.85 15.37
CA GLN A 4 1.97 -12.19 14.66
C GLN A 4 2.06 -13.64 14.19
N PRO A 5 1.06 -14.48 14.47
CA PRO A 5 1.07 -15.86 14.00
C PRO A 5 1.24 -15.87 12.48
N THR A 6 2.30 -16.50 12.02
CA THR A 6 2.63 -16.54 10.61
C THR A 6 1.64 -17.46 9.91
N PHE A 7 0.76 -16.91 9.07
CA PHE A 7 -0.18 -17.71 8.30
C PHE A 7 0.53 -18.70 7.36
N GLY A 8 -0.14 -19.81 7.05
CA GLY A 8 0.34 -20.80 6.08
C GLY A 8 0.54 -20.22 4.67
N PHE A 9 1.23 -20.95 3.79
CA PHE A 9 1.52 -20.49 2.43
C PHE A 9 0.25 -20.17 1.64
N GLU A 10 -0.73 -21.07 1.60
CA GLU A 10 -1.98 -20.89 0.85
C GLU A 10 -2.74 -19.63 1.26
N THR A 11 -2.83 -19.36 2.56
CA THR A 11 -3.47 -18.15 3.08
C THR A 11 -2.72 -16.90 2.67
N ARG A 12 -1.38 -16.93 2.71
CA ARG A 12 -0.55 -15.80 2.29
C ARG A 12 -0.58 -15.57 0.79
N ALA A 13 -0.65 -16.63 -0.01
CA ALA A 13 -0.79 -16.52 -1.47
C ALA A 13 -2.05 -15.75 -1.87
N VAL A 14 -3.13 -15.89 -1.09
CA VAL A 14 -4.40 -15.18 -1.34
C VAL A 14 -4.42 -13.77 -0.72
N HIS A 15 -3.80 -13.54 0.44
CA HIS A 15 -4.03 -12.33 1.23
C HIS A 15 -2.82 -11.44 1.48
N ALA A 16 -1.59 -11.93 1.35
CA ALA A 16 -0.40 -11.13 1.65
C ALA A 16 -0.24 -9.99 0.62
N GLY A 17 -0.01 -8.77 1.11
CA GLY A 17 0.13 -7.57 0.27
C GLY A 17 -1.19 -7.00 -0.24
N ALA A 18 -2.34 -7.62 0.08
CA ALA A 18 -3.66 -7.12 -0.26
C ALA A 18 -4.47 -6.78 1.00
N ALA A 19 -5.08 -5.59 1.02
CA ALA A 19 -6.02 -5.16 2.03
C ALA A 19 -7.18 -4.43 1.35
N PRO A 20 -8.38 -4.35 1.98
CA PRO A 20 -9.46 -3.52 1.46
C PRO A 20 -8.97 -2.07 1.27
N ASP A 21 -9.35 -1.45 0.16
CA ASP A 21 -9.04 -0.04 -0.12
C ASP A 21 -9.58 0.83 1.03
N PRO A 22 -8.72 1.60 1.73
CA PRO A 22 -9.16 2.41 2.87
C PRO A 22 -10.12 3.53 2.49
N ALA A 23 -10.11 4.00 1.24
CA ALA A 23 -10.99 5.09 0.80
C ALA A 23 -12.43 4.63 0.53
N THR A 24 -12.61 3.42 -0.01
CA THR A 24 -13.94 2.94 -0.48
C THR A 24 -14.40 1.63 0.16
N GLY A 25 -13.51 0.89 0.83
CA GLY A 25 -13.76 -0.46 1.32
C GLY A 25 -13.74 -1.55 0.24
N ALA A 26 -13.33 -1.23 -0.99
CA ALA A 26 -13.24 -2.21 -2.06
C ALA A 26 -12.30 -3.37 -1.67
N ARG A 27 -12.80 -4.61 -1.73
CA ARG A 27 -12.04 -5.81 -1.36
C ARG A 27 -11.00 -6.19 -2.41
N VAL A 28 -11.29 -5.91 -3.68
CA VAL A 28 -10.40 -6.17 -4.81
C VAL A 28 -9.48 -4.96 -4.98
N THR A 29 -8.20 -5.20 -5.22
CA THR A 29 -7.22 -4.13 -5.48
C THR A 29 -7.66 -3.27 -6.66
N PRO A 30 -7.79 -1.95 -6.50
CA PRO A 30 -8.14 -1.05 -7.59
C PRO A 30 -7.09 -1.06 -8.72
N ILE A 31 -7.55 -0.90 -9.96
CA ILE A 31 -6.66 -0.66 -11.11
C ILE A 31 -6.36 0.83 -11.16
N VAL A 32 -5.19 1.23 -10.65
CA VAL A 32 -4.73 2.63 -10.67
C VAL A 32 -4.05 2.92 -12.02
N GLN A 33 -4.86 3.16 -13.05
CA GLN A 33 -4.39 3.47 -14.40
C GLN A 33 -4.09 4.97 -14.55
N SER A 34 -2.98 5.41 -13.94
CA SER A 34 -2.51 6.80 -13.99
C SER A 34 -1.07 6.87 -14.48
N THR A 35 -0.67 8.04 -14.99
CA THR A 35 0.72 8.35 -15.37
C THR A 35 1.47 9.13 -14.27
N ALA A 36 0.76 9.69 -13.29
CA ALA A 36 1.34 10.52 -12.22
C ALA A 36 0.49 10.48 -10.93
N PHE A 37 1.08 10.95 -9.82
CA PHE A 37 0.45 11.10 -8.50
C PHE A 37 0.65 12.53 -7.97
N VAL A 38 -0.29 13.00 -7.15
CA VAL A 38 -0.27 14.35 -6.56
C VAL A 38 0.54 14.32 -5.26
N PHE A 39 1.44 15.30 -5.09
CA PHE A 39 2.13 15.56 -3.82
C PHE A 39 1.33 16.54 -2.97
N GLU A 40 1.47 16.48 -1.65
CA GLU A 40 0.81 17.42 -0.76
C GLU A 40 1.40 18.84 -0.90
N ASP A 41 2.73 18.93 -0.97
CA ASP A 41 3.48 20.16 -1.26
C ASP A 41 4.88 19.85 -1.87
N SER A 42 5.72 20.89 -2.02
CA SER A 42 7.08 20.76 -2.57
C SER A 42 8.04 20.02 -1.64
N ASP A 43 7.84 20.10 -0.33
CA ASP A 43 8.72 19.48 0.66
C ASP A 43 8.43 17.97 0.75
N ASP A 44 7.15 17.55 0.69
CA ASP A 44 6.74 16.13 0.61
C ASP A 44 7.29 15.46 -0.66
N ALA A 45 7.23 16.16 -1.79
CA ALA A 45 7.84 15.69 -3.03
C ALA A 45 9.35 15.46 -2.86
N ALA A 46 10.07 16.44 -2.30
CA ALA A 46 11.52 16.33 -2.07
C ALA A 46 11.87 15.16 -1.14
N ALA A 47 11.11 14.95 -0.06
CA ALA A 47 11.34 13.87 0.90
C ALA A 47 11.15 12.48 0.26
N LEU A 48 10.10 12.31 -0.56
CA LEU A 48 9.84 11.06 -1.28
C LEU A 48 10.97 10.72 -2.27
N PHE A 49 11.44 11.70 -3.05
CA PHE A 49 12.54 11.47 -3.99
C PHE A 49 13.89 11.23 -3.30
N ASN A 50 14.08 11.76 -2.09
CA ASN A 50 15.28 11.53 -1.28
C ASN A 50 15.23 10.26 -0.41
N LEU A 51 14.14 9.47 -0.46
CA LEU A 51 13.92 8.26 0.37
C LEU A 51 13.97 8.53 1.88
N GLN A 52 13.43 9.68 2.30
CA GLN A 52 13.44 10.12 3.70
C GLN A 52 12.13 9.86 4.45
N LYS A 53 11.19 9.15 3.81
CA LYS A 53 9.86 8.83 4.34
C LYS A 53 9.73 7.37 4.75
#